data_AF-A0A947VTJ2-F1
#
_entry.id   AF-A0A947VTJ2-F1
#
_cell.length_a   1.000
_cell.length_b   1.000
_cell.length_c   1.000
_cell.angle_alpha   90.00
_cell.angle_beta   90.00
_cell.angle_gamma   90.00
#
_symmetry.space_group_name_H-M   'P 1'
#
loop_
_entity.id
_entity.type
_entity.pdbx_description
1 polymer ?
#
loop_
_entity_poly.entity_id
_entity_poly.type
_entity_poly.pdbx_seq_one_letter_code
_entity_poly.pdbx_strand_id
1 'polypeptide(L)'
;MKRIIIKEEYCIGCRLCEIHCLVQHSKSKEIIKAYKGEYPKPLPRILVEEKSHLSFALQCRHCEDAPCLEACMSGAMHRDKDTKAVLCDEDKCIGCWMCLMVCPFGVIKRDATGKKIASKCDLCFGAEKPVCVVNCPNEAIVFEEVKEPLPSAEAVKPKLLTDKLLKIKDKSEYLIIGNSAAAVRAVEAIRENDKNGSILLVSDETHHAYSRPMISYLLGGKVKDSQMYYRTKGSPNDFYETNSVETILGRKVIKIDTQNKNVVLEDKQKIQFEKLLITTGCKPIVPEIKGKGLHGIFTVTAWDDAVKIKKYIDENKVKKAVIIGGGLIGLKATESLLALNEKGQDIKITIIELADRILSATFDKKASGIIEDALRKNGCAILTKSTVEKIAGTKAIKEVVLKTKKKIQADMLIFAIGVSPDISLAKEAIGIKTNRGIVVDDHMQTSIPGIYSAGDCCEAKDMLLNISRPIAIWPNATKQGELAGSNMSGVEKSYKGSFAMNSVELCGIPTVSAGITDPPKEKGYEIMEFEPPETEDKAEHKPVIYKKLVLKNNVIIGMIFVGDIARAGIYTGLIRDKVNVADIKENLLKEDFGLISLPKEYRKHMVSGSGIEV
;
A
#
# COMPACT_ATOMS: atom_id res chain seq x y z
N MET A 1 14.48 10.16 21.96
CA MET A 1 12.99 10.27 21.80
C MET A 1 12.32 9.60 22.99
N LYS A 2 11.26 10.18 23.56
CA LYS A 2 10.48 9.50 24.62
C LYS A 2 9.66 8.34 24.04
N ARG A 3 9.74 7.17 24.67
CA ARG A 3 9.03 5.95 24.25
C ARG A 3 8.40 5.27 25.46
N ILE A 4 7.30 4.57 25.21
CA ILE A 4 6.69 3.68 26.21
C ILE A 4 7.42 2.33 26.13
N ILE A 5 8.03 1.90 27.24
CA ILE A 5 8.73 0.62 27.38
C ILE A 5 7.93 -0.26 28.35
N ILE A 6 7.89 -1.56 28.08
CA ILE A 6 7.17 -2.53 28.91
C ILE A 6 8.20 -3.44 29.58
N LYS A 7 8.08 -3.58 30.90
CA LYS A 7 8.84 -4.53 31.73
C LYS A 7 7.98 -5.78 31.91
N GLU A 8 8.27 -6.82 31.11
CA GLU A 8 7.48 -8.06 31.08
C GLU A 8 7.38 -8.70 32.47
N GLU A 9 8.44 -8.59 33.27
CA GLU A 9 8.56 -9.15 34.63
C GLU A 9 7.63 -8.51 35.67
N TYR A 10 7.09 -7.31 35.41
CA TYR A 10 6.22 -6.59 36.36
C TYR A 10 4.75 -6.58 35.95
N CYS A 11 4.45 -6.97 34.72
CA CYS A 11 3.09 -6.95 34.23
C CYS A 11 2.31 -8.17 34.78
N ILE A 12 1.17 -7.88 35.42
CA ILE A 12 0.26 -8.88 36.00
C ILE A 12 -1.06 -9.03 35.24
N GLY A 13 -1.17 -8.44 34.05
CA GLY A 13 -2.38 -8.56 33.23
C GLY A 13 -3.62 -7.83 33.78
N CYS A 14 -3.50 -6.85 34.69
CA CYS A 14 -4.66 -6.20 35.32
C CYS A 14 -5.56 -5.36 34.37
N ARG A 15 -5.13 -5.12 33.12
CA ARG A 15 -5.88 -4.40 32.06
C ARG A 15 -6.28 -2.95 32.36
N LEU A 16 -5.89 -2.38 33.49
CA LEU A 16 -6.12 -0.96 33.81
C LEU A 16 -5.60 -0.02 32.71
N CYS A 17 -4.45 -0.33 32.12
CA CYS A 17 -3.90 0.43 31.01
C CYS A 17 -4.84 0.49 29.79
N GLU A 18 -5.58 -0.59 29.48
CA GLU A 18 -6.58 -0.62 28.40
C GLU A 18 -7.77 0.28 28.75
N ILE A 19 -8.26 0.18 29.99
CA ILE A 19 -9.41 0.96 30.48
C ILE A 19 -9.10 2.45 30.40
N HIS A 20 -7.99 2.89 30.99
CA HIS A 20 -7.61 4.31 30.99
C HIS A 20 -7.30 4.82 29.58
N CYS A 21 -6.67 3.99 28.74
CA CYS A 21 -6.45 4.35 27.34
C CYS A 21 -7.75 4.52 26.58
N LEU A 22 -8.73 3.61 26.76
CA LEU A 22 -10.05 3.73 26.14
C LEU A 22 -10.72 5.04 26.56
N VAL A 23 -10.74 5.34 27.85
CA VAL A 23 -11.39 6.55 28.40
C VAL A 23 -10.70 7.81 27.90
N GLN A 24 -9.37 7.83 27.83
CA GLN A 24 -8.63 8.94 27.25
C GLN A 24 -8.98 9.20 25.78
N HIS A 25 -9.45 8.19 25.05
CA HIS A 25 -9.85 8.32 23.64
C HIS A 25 -11.37 8.31 23.44
N SER A 26 -12.17 8.28 24.51
CA SER A 26 -13.61 8.44 24.43
C SER A 26 -13.98 9.91 24.23
N LYS A 27 -15.21 10.18 23.79
CA LYS A 27 -15.74 11.55 23.70
C LYS A 27 -15.98 12.13 25.10
N SER A 28 -16.45 11.31 26.04
CA SER A 28 -16.83 11.74 27.38
C SER A 28 -15.66 11.96 28.33
N LYS A 29 -14.52 11.28 28.12
CA LYS A 29 -13.41 11.16 29.09
C LYS A 29 -13.81 10.61 30.46
N GLU A 30 -15.00 10.01 30.56
CA GLU A 30 -15.58 9.49 31.80
C GLU A 30 -15.77 7.98 31.70
N ILE A 31 -15.29 7.20 32.69
CA ILE A 31 -15.29 5.72 32.63
C ILE A 31 -16.68 5.16 32.35
N ILE A 32 -17.69 5.56 33.12
CA ILE A 32 -19.04 5.00 32.99
C ILE A 32 -19.66 5.35 31.63
N LYS A 33 -19.51 6.60 31.17
CA LYS A 33 -20.06 7.06 29.89
C LYS A 33 -19.35 6.40 28.71
N ALA A 34 -18.02 6.26 28.76
CA ALA A 34 -17.25 5.59 27.71
C ALA A 34 -17.65 4.11 27.52
N TYR A 35 -18.03 3.41 28.59
CA TYR A 35 -18.41 1.99 28.54
C TYR A 35 -19.89 1.74 28.29
N LYS A 36 -20.78 2.57 28.85
CA LYS A 36 -22.24 2.34 28.81
C LYS A 36 -23.00 3.33 27.93
N GLY A 37 -22.43 4.52 27.67
CA GLY A 37 -23.12 5.63 27.01
C GLY A 37 -22.61 5.98 25.61
N GLU A 38 -21.44 5.47 25.19
CA GLU A 38 -20.88 5.72 23.87
C GLU A 38 -21.04 4.50 22.97
N TYR A 39 -21.70 4.69 21.83
CA TYR A 39 -21.81 3.69 20.78
C TYR A 39 -21.36 4.26 19.42
N PRO A 40 -20.51 3.53 18.67
CA PRO A 40 -19.87 2.29 19.07
C PRO A 40 -18.80 2.54 20.14
N LYS A 41 -18.44 1.48 20.88
CA LYS A 41 -17.50 1.57 22.00
C LYS A 41 -16.12 2.07 21.52
N PRO A 42 -15.50 3.07 22.18
CA PRO A 42 -14.15 3.51 21.86
C PRO A 42 -13.13 2.38 21.97
N LEU A 43 -12.10 2.41 21.13
CA LEU A 43 -11.07 1.37 21.13
C LEU A 43 -9.83 1.79 21.95
N PRO A 44 -9.33 0.93 22.85
CA PRO A 44 -8.06 1.18 23.50
C PRO A 44 -6.92 1.02 22.48
N ARG A 45 -6.00 1.98 22.51
CA ARG A 45 -4.80 2.04 21.67
C ARG A 45 -3.59 1.30 22.26
N ILE A 46 -3.81 0.60 23.38
CA ILE A 46 -2.93 -0.39 24.03
C ILE A 46 -3.72 -1.69 24.18
N LEU A 47 -3.04 -2.83 24.17
CA LEU A 47 -3.64 -4.15 24.32
C LEU A 47 -2.84 -4.98 25.32
N VAL A 48 -3.50 -5.62 26.29
CA VAL A 48 -2.85 -6.59 27.17
C VAL A 48 -2.95 -7.97 26.54
N GLU A 49 -1.80 -8.61 26.35
CA GLU A 49 -1.69 -10.00 25.92
C GLU A 49 -1.33 -10.87 27.12
N GLU A 50 -1.98 -12.03 27.25
CA GLU A 50 -1.80 -12.98 28.36
C GLU A 50 -1.67 -14.39 27.80
N LYS A 51 -0.69 -15.15 28.29
CA LYS A 51 -0.50 -16.56 27.95
C LYS A 51 0.11 -17.28 29.15
N SER A 52 -0.68 -18.14 29.80
CA SER A 52 -0.28 -18.81 31.04
C SER A 52 0.11 -17.77 32.11
N HIS A 53 1.33 -17.82 32.63
CA HIS A 53 1.86 -16.91 33.65
C HIS A 53 2.51 -15.65 33.08
N LEU A 54 2.62 -15.54 31.75
CA LEU A 54 3.19 -14.36 31.10
C LEU A 54 2.07 -13.40 30.72
N SER A 55 2.27 -12.12 31.02
CA SER A 55 1.41 -11.04 30.52
C SER A 55 2.25 -9.82 30.17
N PHE A 56 1.83 -9.04 29.17
CA PHE A 56 2.38 -7.71 28.94
C PHE A 56 1.40 -6.83 28.16
N ALA A 57 1.47 -5.53 28.41
CA ALA A 57 0.74 -4.54 27.63
C ALA A 57 1.52 -4.21 26.36
N LEU A 58 0.84 -3.99 25.23
CA LEU A 58 1.43 -3.77 23.93
C LEU A 58 0.75 -2.60 23.22
N GLN A 59 1.56 -1.62 22.81
CA GLN A 59 1.14 -0.41 22.10
C GLN A 59 2.04 -0.15 20.89
N CYS A 60 1.69 0.85 20.08
CA CYS A 60 2.57 1.31 19.02
C CYS A 60 3.97 1.66 19.56
N ARG A 61 5.01 1.14 18.92
CA ARG A 61 6.41 1.40 19.28
C ARG A 61 6.95 2.71 18.72
N HIS A 62 6.19 3.40 17.87
CA HIS A 62 6.60 4.61 17.15
C HIS A 62 8.00 4.47 16.53
N CYS A 63 8.17 3.37 15.78
CA CYS A 63 9.43 2.92 15.23
C CYS A 63 10.16 4.04 14.48
N GLU A 64 11.49 3.95 14.45
CA GLU A 64 12.35 4.87 13.71
C GLU A 64 12.27 4.59 12.21
N ASP A 65 12.61 3.38 11.78
CA ASP A 65 12.10 2.87 10.51
C ASP A 65 10.66 2.38 10.76
N ALA A 66 9.70 3.13 10.22
CA ALA A 66 8.27 2.92 10.44
C ALA A 66 7.59 2.42 9.16
N PRO A 67 7.45 1.10 8.95
CA PRO A 67 6.84 0.55 7.75
C PRO A 67 5.44 1.08 7.49
N CYS A 68 4.68 1.37 8.56
CA CYS A 68 3.34 1.89 8.45
C CYS A 68 3.27 3.30 7.83
N LEU A 69 4.33 4.10 7.98
CA LEU A 69 4.45 5.41 7.33
C LEU A 69 4.78 5.22 5.85
N GLU A 70 5.74 4.36 5.52
CA GLU A 70 6.14 4.06 4.13
C GLU A 70 5.01 3.43 3.32
N ALA A 71 4.25 2.54 3.94
CA ALA A 71 3.15 1.86 3.29
C ALA A 71 1.85 2.69 3.28
N CYS A 72 1.83 3.88 3.89
CA CYS A 72 0.64 4.72 3.94
C CYS A 72 0.43 5.47 2.63
N MET A 73 -0.44 4.90 1.81
CA MET A 73 -0.71 5.41 0.47
C MET A 73 -1.37 6.80 0.48
N SER A 74 -2.17 7.14 1.50
CA SER A 74 -2.81 8.45 1.60
C SER A 74 -1.99 9.51 2.34
N GLY A 75 -0.81 9.15 2.85
CA GLY A 75 0.00 10.04 3.69
C GLY A 75 -0.63 10.37 5.06
N ALA A 76 -1.64 9.61 5.49
CA ALA A 76 -2.25 9.75 6.82
C ALA A 76 -1.26 9.46 7.95
N MET A 77 -0.42 8.42 7.78
CA MET A 77 0.66 8.13 8.72
C MET A 77 1.81 9.11 8.46
N HIS A 78 2.18 9.84 9.49
CA HIS A 78 3.24 10.84 9.40
C HIS A 78 4.06 10.89 10.70
N ARG A 79 5.29 11.39 10.60
CA ARG A 79 6.14 11.62 11.76
C ARG A 79 5.91 13.06 12.25
N ASP A 80 5.51 13.17 13.51
CA ASP A 80 5.40 14.45 14.19
C ASP A 80 6.78 15.11 14.32
N LYS A 81 6.84 16.45 14.19
CA LYS A 81 8.12 17.16 14.17
C LYS A 81 8.76 17.23 15.55
N ASP A 82 7.96 17.37 16.59
CA ASP A 82 8.42 17.70 17.94
C ASP A 82 8.67 16.42 18.75
N THR A 83 7.66 15.56 18.82
CA THR A 83 7.71 14.31 19.59
C THR A 83 8.42 13.19 18.84
N LYS A 84 8.59 13.32 17.51
CA LYS A 84 9.01 12.25 16.59
C LYS A 84 8.07 11.03 16.56
N ALA A 85 6.90 11.12 17.19
CA ALA A 85 5.91 10.06 17.18
C ALA A 85 5.36 9.84 15.77
N VAL A 86 5.17 8.58 15.39
CA VAL A 86 4.35 8.25 14.21
C VAL A 86 2.87 8.42 14.60
N LEU A 87 2.16 9.33 13.94
CA LEU A 87 0.74 9.64 14.17
C LEU A 87 -0.08 9.32 12.92
N CYS A 88 -1.40 9.16 13.10
CA CYS A 88 -2.35 8.90 12.01
C CYS A 88 -3.33 10.08 11.92
N ASP A 89 -3.30 10.77 10.78
CA ASP A 89 -4.31 11.77 10.42
C ASP A 89 -5.60 11.06 9.98
N GLU A 90 -6.61 11.14 10.84
CA GLU A 90 -7.92 10.50 10.63
C GLU A 90 -8.67 11.09 9.42
N ASP A 91 -8.38 12.35 9.06
CA ASP A 91 -8.99 13.02 7.92
C ASP A 91 -8.42 12.55 6.58
N LYS A 92 -7.16 12.15 6.57
CA LYS A 92 -6.50 11.55 5.39
C LYS A 92 -6.61 10.03 5.33
N CYS A 93 -7.00 9.36 6.42
CA CYS A 93 -7.07 7.89 6.42
C CYS A 93 -8.22 7.38 5.55
N ILE A 94 -7.91 6.46 4.62
CA ILE A 94 -8.87 5.87 3.67
C ILE A 94 -9.28 4.43 4.02
N GLY A 95 -8.81 3.91 5.16
CA GLY A 95 -9.09 2.52 5.57
C GLY A 95 -8.59 1.47 4.57
N CYS A 96 -7.40 1.63 3.99
CA CYS A 96 -6.81 0.63 3.09
C CYS A 96 -6.12 -0.53 3.84
N TRP A 97 -5.88 -0.36 5.14
CA TRP A 97 -5.30 -1.35 6.06
C TRP A 97 -3.87 -1.82 5.77
N MET A 98 -3.16 -1.20 4.81
CA MET A 98 -1.77 -1.55 4.54
C MET A 98 -0.86 -1.36 5.76
N CYS A 99 -1.15 -0.36 6.61
CA CYS A 99 -0.43 -0.18 7.87
C CYS A 99 -0.57 -1.37 8.84
N LEU A 100 -1.72 -2.07 8.86
CA LEU A 100 -1.89 -3.30 9.64
C LEU A 100 -1.02 -4.43 9.09
N MET A 101 -0.91 -4.51 7.75
CA MET A 101 -0.13 -5.52 7.04
C MET A 101 1.38 -5.40 7.22
N VAL A 102 1.88 -4.21 7.51
CA VAL A 102 3.32 -3.97 7.64
C VAL A 102 3.76 -3.71 9.08
N CYS A 103 2.83 -3.69 10.04
CA CYS A 103 3.15 -3.48 11.45
C CYS A 103 3.62 -4.79 12.09
N PRO A 104 4.93 -4.98 12.38
CA PRO A 104 5.45 -6.25 12.87
C PRO A 104 4.89 -6.61 14.25
N PHE A 105 4.46 -5.62 15.04
CA PHE A 105 3.88 -5.83 16.37
C PHE A 105 2.38 -6.15 16.37
N GLY A 106 1.68 -6.05 15.23
CA GLY A 106 0.23 -6.30 15.17
C GLY A 106 -0.66 -5.34 15.99
N VAL A 107 -0.15 -4.17 16.40
CA VAL A 107 -0.81 -3.24 17.34
C VAL A 107 -1.73 -2.21 16.70
N ILE A 108 -1.71 -2.06 15.38
CA ILE A 108 -2.62 -1.16 14.68
C ILE A 108 -3.97 -1.87 14.54
N LYS A 109 -5.04 -1.21 14.96
CA LYS A 109 -6.40 -1.75 14.93
C LYS A 109 -7.23 -1.03 13.88
N ARG A 110 -8.27 -1.71 13.41
CA ARG A 110 -9.31 -1.10 12.58
C ARG A 110 -10.29 -0.42 13.51
N ASP A 111 -10.42 0.89 13.38
CA ASP A 111 -11.57 1.59 13.93
C ASP A 111 -12.61 1.72 12.83
N ALA A 112 -13.68 0.93 12.97
CA ALA A 112 -14.82 0.95 12.08
C ALA A 112 -15.95 1.85 12.61
N THR A 113 -15.69 2.60 13.69
CA THR A 113 -16.67 3.49 14.30
C THR A 113 -16.71 4.81 13.52
N GLY A 114 -17.74 4.99 12.70
CA GLY A 114 -17.83 6.16 11.81
C GLY A 114 -16.90 6.04 10.60
N LYS A 115 -15.88 6.91 10.51
CA LYS A 115 -14.92 6.89 9.40
C LYS A 115 -13.95 5.73 9.61
N LYS A 116 -13.85 4.81 8.64
CA LYS A 116 -12.93 3.66 8.71
C LYS A 116 -11.48 4.12 8.77
N ILE A 117 -10.88 4.12 9.97
CA ILE A 117 -9.52 4.64 10.21
C ILE A 117 -8.63 3.62 10.90
N ALA A 118 -7.32 3.79 10.73
CA ALA A 118 -6.32 3.03 11.46
C ALA A 118 -6.12 3.63 12.86
N SER A 119 -6.48 2.87 13.90
CA SER A 119 -6.30 3.27 15.29
C SER A 119 -5.03 2.67 15.87
N LYS A 120 -4.21 3.52 16.50
CA LYS A 120 -2.96 3.13 17.16
C LYS A 120 -2.59 4.15 18.23
N CYS A 121 -1.70 3.78 19.14
CA CYS A 121 -1.21 4.71 20.18
C CYS A 121 -0.64 5.98 19.55
N ASP A 122 -0.98 7.11 20.14
CA ASP A 122 -0.57 8.48 19.79
C ASP A 122 0.29 9.12 20.90
N LEU A 123 0.76 8.31 21.86
CA LEU A 123 1.42 8.75 23.09
C LEU A 123 0.58 9.72 23.94
N CYS A 124 -0.76 9.69 23.82
CA CYS A 124 -1.65 10.67 24.43
C CYS A 124 -1.19 12.10 24.08
N PHE A 125 -1.07 12.37 22.78
CA PHE A 125 -0.53 13.61 22.24
C PHE A 125 -1.06 14.84 22.98
N GLY A 126 -0.15 15.71 23.43
CA GLY A 126 -0.45 16.89 24.26
C GLY A 126 -0.38 16.65 25.78
N ALA A 127 -0.24 15.42 26.26
CA ALA A 127 -0.03 15.11 27.67
C ALA A 127 1.45 14.95 28.03
N GLU A 128 1.82 15.27 29.28
CA GLU A 128 3.19 15.09 29.78
C GLU A 128 3.60 13.61 29.86
N LYS A 129 2.68 12.76 30.33
CA LYS A 129 2.85 11.31 30.41
C LYS A 129 1.59 10.60 29.88
N PRO A 130 1.74 9.51 29.11
CA PRO A 130 0.60 8.70 28.67
C PRO A 130 -0.21 8.13 29.84
N VAL A 131 -1.54 8.11 29.73
CA VAL A 131 -2.43 7.63 30.81
C VAL A 131 -2.19 6.16 31.18
N CYS A 132 -1.71 5.33 30.25
CA CYS A 132 -1.38 3.94 30.53
C CYS A 132 -0.15 3.78 31.42
N VAL A 133 0.76 4.74 31.40
CA VAL A 133 1.96 4.80 32.25
C VAL A 133 1.56 5.26 33.65
N VAL A 134 0.79 6.37 33.71
CA VAL A 134 0.35 6.97 34.99
C VAL A 134 -0.49 6.00 35.82
N ASN A 135 -1.33 5.18 35.17
CA ASN A 135 -2.24 4.27 35.86
C ASN A 135 -1.76 2.81 35.86
N CYS A 136 -0.44 2.56 35.68
CA CYS A 136 0.12 1.23 35.81
C CYS A 136 0.53 0.98 37.28
N PRO A 137 -0.22 0.20 38.08
CA PRO A 137 0.03 0.06 39.51
C PRO A 137 1.37 -0.62 39.84
N ASN A 138 1.87 -1.45 38.92
CA ASN A 138 3.13 -2.18 39.10
C ASN A 138 4.30 -1.54 38.37
N GLU A 139 4.11 -0.35 37.77
CA GLU A 139 5.14 0.34 37.00
C GLU A 139 5.74 -0.53 35.87
N ALA A 140 4.95 -1.49 35.38
CA ALA A 140 5.32 -2.36 34.26
C ALA A 140 5.38 -1.62 32.92
N ILE A 141 4.81 -0.41 32.86
CA ILE A 141 4.79 0.44 31.68
C ILE A 141 5.49 1.75 32.07
N VAL A 142 6.65 2.01 31.46
CA VAL A 142 7.48 3.19 31.75
C VAL A 142 7.58 4.11 30.54
N PHE A 143 7.72 5.42 30.77
CA PHE A 143 7.90 6.42 29.72
C PHE A 143 9.26 7.07 29.84
N GLU A 144 10.19 6.66 28.99
CA GLU A 144 11.62 6.98 29.13
C GLU A 144 12.18 7.56 27.83
N GLU A 145 13.20 8.42 27.96
CA GLU A 145 13.97 8.88 26.83
C GLU A 145 14.96 7.81 26.39
N VAL A 146 14.81 7.34 25.16
CA VAL A 146 15.79 6.46 24.51
C VAL A 146 16.77 7.36 23.75
N LYS A 147 18.07 7.23 24.07
CA LYS A 147 19.18 7.94 23.39
C LYS A 147 19.62 7.21 22.11
N GLU A 148 20.15 8.01 21.18
CA GLU A 148 20.86 7.71 19.91
C GLU A 148 20.04 7.68 18.59
N PRO A 149 20.71 7.96 17.45
CA PRO A 149 21.08 9.30 17.01
C PRO A 149 20.15 9.77 15.88
N LEU A 150 19.89 11.07 15.76
CA LEU A 150 19.21 11.64 14.59
C LEU A 150 20.14 12.68 13.94
N PRO A 151 20.40 12.62 12.62
CA PRO A 151 20.59 13.83 11.87
C PRO A 151 19.26 14.60 11.88
N SER A 152 19.24 15.75 12.53
CA SER A 152 18.10 16.66 12.46
C SER A 152 18.02 17.27 11.05
N ALA A 153 16.89 17.04 10.37
CA ALA A 153 16.48 17.86 9.25
C ALA A 153 16.09 19.25 9.78
N GLU A 154 17.02 20.20 9.74
CA GLU A 154 16.69 21.61 9.85
C GLU A 154 15.93 22.05 8.59
N ALA A 155 14.86 22.80 8.79
CA ALA A 155 14.04 23.32 7.71
C ALA A 155 14.88 24.22 6.79
N VAL A 156 15.00 23.81 5.52
CA VAL A 156 15.49 24.70 4.46
C VAL A 156 14.49 25.84 4.33
N LYS A 157 14.95 27.09 4.50
CA LYS A 157 14.11 28.27 4.28
C LYS A 157 13.71 28.31 2.80
N PRO A 158 12.41 28.36 2.47
CA PRO A 158 11.97 28.39 1.09
C PRO A 158 12.43 29.69 0.43
N LYS A 159 13.15 29.58 -0.68
CA LYS A 159 13.26 30.68 -1.65
C LYS A 159 12.01 30.62 -2.51
N LEU A 160 11.13 31.61 -2.36
CA LEU A 160 10.02 31.84 -3.28
C LEU A 160 10.57 32.01 -4.70
N LEU A 161 10.33 31.02 -5.55
CA LEU A 161 10.45 31.15 -7.00
C LEU A 161 9.12 31.70 -7.52
N THR A 162 9.03 33.01 -7.58
CA THR A 162 7.97 33.73 -8.31
C THR A 162 8.21 33.63 -9.81
N ASP A 163 7.10 33.58 -10.56
CA ASP A 163 6.92 33.54 -12.02
C ASP A 163 8.04 34.14 -12.86
N LYS A 164 9.14 33.39 -13.02
CA LYS A 164 10.10 33.58 -14.10
C LYS A 164 9.97 32.37 -15.00
N LEU A 165 9.70 32.62 -16.28
CA LEU A 165 9.91 31.69 -17.39
C LEU A 165 11.22 30.93 -17.15
N LEU A 166 11.11 29.70 -16.66
CA LEU A 166 12.23 28.89 -16.20
C LEU A 166 13.13 28.59 -17.39
N LYS A 167 14.36 29.14 -17.37
CA LYS A 167 15.47 28.50 -18.08
C LYS A 167 15.64 27.14 -17.44
N ILE A 168 15.10 26.11 -18.07
CA ILE A 168 15.29 24.71 -17.68
C ILE A 168 16.80 24.48 -17.62
N LYS A 169 17.31 23.96 -16.50
CA LYS A 169 18.73 23.61 -16.41
C LYS A 169 19.03 22.44 -17.33
N ASP A 170 20.04 22.60 -18.16
CA ASP A 170 20.51 21.56 -19.08
C ASP A 170 21.37 20.49 -18.38
N LYS A 171 21.59 20.60 -17.06
CA LYS A 171 22.36 19.65 -16.24
C LYS A 171 21.81 19.54 -14.81
N SER A 172 21.75 18.32 -14.26
CA SER A 172 21.54 18.05 -12.83
C SER A 172 22.52 17.00 -12.30
N GLU A 173 22.75 16.98 -10.98
CA GLU A 173 23.50 15.90 -10.32
C GLU A 173 22.63 14.65 -10.23
N TYR A 174 21.38 14.81 -9.78
CA TYR A 174 20.40 13.74 -9.74
C TYR A 174 19.26 14.06 -10.72
N LEU A 175 19.07 13.19 -11.70
CA LEU A 175 17.93 13.23 -12.61
C LEU A 175 16.99 12.07 -12.31
N ILE A 176 15.71 12.35 -12.10
CA ILE A 176 14.69 11.34 -11.82
C ILE A 176 13.63 11.37 -12.93
N ILE A 177 13.36 10.22 -13.55
CA ILE A 177 12.28 10.05 -14.53
C ILE A 177 11.10 9.34 -13.84
N GLY A 178 9.95 10.00 -13.81
CA GLY A 178 8.73 9.54 -13.13
C GLY A 178 8.47 10.28 -11.81
N ASN A 179 7.20 10.34 -11.41
CA ASN A 179 6.72 11.17 -10.30
C ASN A 179 5.78 10.45 -9.32
N SER A 180 6.13 9.25 -8.91
CA SER A 180 5.31 8.47 -7.98
C SER A 180 6.09 8.04 -6.73
N ALA A 181 5.58 7.06 -5.98
CA ALA A 181 6.08 6.68 -4.66
C ALA A 181 7.60 6.43 -4.61
N ALA A 182 8.16 5.76 -5.61
CA ALA A 182 9.60 5.50 -5.69
C ALA A 182 10.41 6.79 -5.86
N ALA A 183 9.98 7.71 -6.74
CA ALA A 183 10.65 9.00 -6.95
C ALA A 183 10.60 9.88 -5.69
N VAL A 184 9.43 9.99 -5.08
CA VAL A 184 9.24 10.75 -3.84
C VAL A 184 10.16 10.24 -2.74
N ARG A 185 10.22 8.91 -2.55
CA ARG A 185 11.06 8.34 -1.50
C ARG A 185 12.56 8.44 -1.81
N ALA A 186 12.94 8.38 -3.09
CA ALA A 186 14.31 8.64 -3.51
C ALA A 186 14.74 10.09 -3.23
N VAL A 187 13.87 11.07 -3.48
CA VAL A 187 14.12 12.48 -3.13
C VAL A 187 14.37 12.64 -1.64
N GLU A 188 13.50 12.06 -0.79
CA GLU A 188 13.66 12.12 0.67
C GLU A 188 15.01 11.51 1.10
N ALA A 189 15.35 10.33 0.58
CA ALA A 189 16.62 9.66 0.90
C ALA A 189 17.85 10.42 0.38
N ILE A 190 17.78 11.02 -0.81
CA ILE A 190 18.85 11.91 -1.31
C ILE A 190 19.00 13.09 -0.35
N ARG A 191 17.92 13.71 0.11
CA ARG A 191 17.98 14.88 0.99
C ARG A 191 18.43 14.58 2.42
N GLU A 192 18.24 13.34 2.88
CA GLU A 192 18.82 12.84 4.14
C GLU A 192 20.35 12.84 4.09
N ASN A 193 20.96 12.56 2.93
CA ASN A 193 22.41 12.36 2.77
C ASN A 193 23.13 13.53 2.07
N ASP A 194 22.45 14.20 1.14
CA ASP A 194 22.94 15.32 0.34
C ASP A 194 21.90 16.46 0.31
N LYS A 195 22.18 17.46 1.14
CA LYS A 195 21.32 18.64 1.34
C LYS A 195 21.36 19.64 0.17
N ASN A 196 22.43 19.63 -0.63
CA ASN A 196 22.72 20.71 -1.58
C ASN A 196 22.62 20.26 -3.04
N GLY A 197 22.78 18.96 -3.32
CA GLY A 197 22.82 18.46 -4.68
C GLY A 197 21.55 18.77 -5.48
N SER A 198 21.73 19.15 -6.74
CA SER A 198 20.67 19.51 -7.67
C SER A 198 19.84 18.28 -8.05
N ILE A 199 18.54 18.33 -7.77
CA ILE A 199 17.57 17.30 -8.16
C ILE A 199 16.65 17.88 -9.22
N LEU A 200 16.59 17.23 -10.37
CA LEU A 200 15.61 17.49 -11.42
C LEU A 200 14.72 16.26 -11.58
N LEU A 201 13.40 16.46 -11.56
CA LEU A 201 12.41 15.41 -11.76
C LEU A 201 11.62 15.69 -13.04
N VAL A 202 11.51 14.71 -13.93
CA VAL A 202 10.79 14.81 -15.19
C VAL A 202 9.66 13.78 -15.24
N SER A 203 8.46 14.22 -15.60
CA SER A 203 7.26 13.39 -15.65
C SER A 203 6.37 13.77 -16.81
N ASP A 204 5.81 12.77 -17.49
CA ASP A 204 4.81 12.98 -18.55
C ASP A 204 3.42 13.31 -17.99
N GLU A 205 3.15 12.99 -16.72
CA GLU A 205 1.97 13.48 -16.01
C GLU A 205 2.12 14.94 -15.58
N THR A 206 1.02 15.70 -15.64
CA THR A 206 0.96 17.13 -15.26
C THR A 206 0.75 17.37 -13.77
N HIS A 207 0.41 16.31 -13.02
CA HIS A 207 0.04 16.42 -11.61
C HIS A 207 1.27 16.37 -10.70
N HIS A 208 1.16 17.00 -9.54
CA HIS A 208 2.03 16.68 -8.41
C HIS A 208 1.92 15.19 -8.08
N ALA A 209 2.97 14.60 -7.48
CA ALA A 209 2.96 13.23 -7.00
C ALA A 209 1.70 12.96 -6.16
N TYR A 210 1.05 11.86 -6.48
CA TYR A 210 -0.23 11.48 -5.89
C TYR A 210 -0.29 9.97 -5.65
N SER A 211 -1.26 9.57 -4.83
CA SER A 211 -1.47 8.17 -4.50
C SER A 211 -2.21 7.43 -5.61
N ARG A 212 -1.50 6.62 -6.41
CA ARG A 212 -2.13 5.76 -7.42
C ARG A 212 -3.19 4.81 -6.86
N PRO A 213 -3.01 4.20 -5.68
CA PRO A 213 -4.05 3.37 -5.04
C PRO A 213 -5.34 4.14 -4.69
N MET A 214 -5.30 5.48 -4.63
CA MET A 214 -6.48 6.30 -4.37
C MET A 214 -7.33 6.59 -5.60
N ILE A 215 -6.88 6.26 -6.82
CA ILE A 215 -7.61 6.52 -8.07
C ILE A 215 -9.03 5.94 -8.05
N SER A 216 -9.22 4.72 -7.56
CA SER A 216 -10.55 4.11 -7.44
C SER A 216 -11.43 4.82 -6.40
N TYR A 217 -10.82 5.34 -5.33
CA TYR A 217 -11.55 6.10 -4.32
C TYR A 217 -11.99 7.46 -4.88
N LEU A 218 -11.16 8.10 -5.70
CA LEU A 218 -11.51 9.32 -6.42
C LEU A 218 -12.66 9.07 -7.40
N LEU A 219 -12.58 8.01 -8.19
CA LEU A 219 -13.63 7.62 -9.14
C LEU A 219 -14.98 7.40 -8.42
N GLY A 220 -14.98 6.70 -7.28
CA GLY A 220 -16.18 6.51 -6.45
C GLY A 220 -16.59 7.76 -5.64
N GLY A 221 -15.84 8.86 -5.74
CA GLY A 221 -16.02 10.10 -4.98
C GLY A 221 -15.89 9.92 -3.46
N LYS A 222 -15.15 8.91 -3.00
CA LYS A 222 -14.83 8.70 -1.57
C LYS A 222 -13.72 9.64 -1.08
N VAL A 223 -12.93 10.18 -2.01
CA VAL A 223 -11.93 11.23 -1.76
C VAL A 223 -12.06 12.34 -2.80
N LYS A 224 -11.63 13.55 -2.41
CA LYS A 224 -11.57 14.73 -3.28
C LYS A 224 -10.18 14.84 -3.93
N ASP A 225 -10.10 15.57 -5.03
CA ASP A 225 -8.87 15.93 -5.73
C ASP A 225 -7.79 16.46 -4.78
N SER A 226 -8.15 17.36 -3.86
CA SER A 226 -7.21 17.91 -2.87
C SER A 226 -6.60 16.89 -1.91
N GLN A 227 -7.22 15.71 -1.76
CA GLN A 227 -6.76 14.63 -0.88
C GLN A 227 -5.88 13.60 -1.61
N MET A 228 -5.75 13.70 -2.93
CA MET A 228 -4.98 12.74 -3.73
C MET A 228 -3.47 12.97 -3.64
N TYR A 229 -3.05 14.22 -3.38
CA TYR A 229 -1.65 14.60 -3.31
C TYR A 229 -0.92 13.82 -2.21
N TYR A 230 0.22 13.25 -2.58
CA TYR A 230 1.05 12.45 -1.68
C TYR A 230 2.16 13.33 -1.09
N ARG A 231 2.40 13.21 0.22
CA ARG A 231 3.42 13.94 0.99
C ARG A 231 3.29 15.47 0.99
N THR A 232 2.08 16.02 0.93
CA THR A 232 1.83 17.46 1.03
C THR A 232 1.22 17.87 2.38
N LYS A 233 1.77 18.89 3.06
CA LYS A 233 1.21 19.49 4.28
C LYS A 233 0.23 20.63 3.96
N GLY A 234 -0.75 20.35 3.11
CA GLY A 234 -1.84 21.30 2.82
C GLY A 234 -1.56 22.28 1.68
N SER A 235 -0.45 22.15 0.95
CA SER A 235 -0.22 22.81 -0.33
C SER A 235 0.38 21.82 -1.33
N PRO A 236 -0.10 21.76 -2.59
CA PRO A 236 0.49 20.93 -3.63
C PRO A 236 1.99 21.14 -3.81
N ASN A 237 2.53 22.34 -3.58
CA ASN A 237 3.96 22.59 -3.83
C ASN A 237 4.89 22.31 -2.65
N ASP A 238 4.34 21.93 -1.49
CA ASP A 238 5.14 21.81 -0.25
C ASP A 238 6.28 20.79 -0.38
N PHE A 239 6.06 19.65 -1.04
CA PHE A 239 7.08 18.60 -1.10
C PHE A 239 8.30 19.01 -1.94
N TYR A 240 8.10 19.47 -3.17
CA TYR A 240 9.22 19.84 -4.04
C TYR A 240 9.95 21.10 -3.55
N GLU A 241 9.21 22.09 -3.05
CA GLU A 241 9.82 23.31 -2.50
C GLU A 241 10.64 23.00 -1.25
N THR A 242 10.06 22.26 -0.29
CA THR A 242 10.76 21.85 0.94
C THR A 242 12.02 21.05 0.64
N ASN A 243 11.99 20.21 -0.39
CA ASN A 243 13.13 19.38 -0.80
C ASN A 243 13.98 20.01 -1.91
N SER A 244 13.77 21.29 -2.28
CA SER A 244 14.53 21.95 -3.35
C SER A 244 14.65 21.08 -4.63
N VAL A 245 13.51 20.60 -5.13
CA VAL A 245 13.41 19.79 -6.34
C VAL A 245 12.89 20.65 -7.48
N GLU A 246 13.64 20.72 -8.58
CA GLU A 246 13.14 21.28 -9.83
C GLU A 246 12.28 20.21 -10.55
N THR A 247 11.12 20.60 -11.07
CA THR A 247 10.21 19.66 -11.75
C THR A 247 9.91 20.11 -13.18
N ILE A 248 9.85 19.13 -14.09
CA ILE A 248 9.34 19.28 -15.44
C ILE A 248 8.17 18.29 -15.58
N LEU A 249 6.96 18.78 -15.31
CA LEU A 249 5.73 18.00 -15.39
C LEU A 249 5.06 18.17 -16.76
N GLY A 250 4.29 17.18 -17.20
CA GLY A 250 3.62 17.17 -18.50
C GLY A 250 4.56 17.04 -19.70
N ARG A 251 5.81 16.60 -19.49
CA ARG A 251 6.83 16.48 -20.55
C ARG A 251 7.42 15.09 -20.57
N LYS A 252 7.47 14.49 -21.74
CA LYS A 252 7.93 13.11 -21.88
C LYS A 252 9.41 13.02 -22.21
N VAL A 253 10.14 12.21 -21.44
CA VAL A 253 11.45 11.70 -21.86
C VAL A 253 11.23 10.63 -22.93
N ILE A 254 11.94 10.72 -24.04
CA ILE A 254 11.83 9.78 -25.17
C ILE A 254 13.10 8.97 -25.41
N LYS A 255 14.24 9.37 -24.86
CA LYS A 255 15.51 8.65 -25.03
C LYS A 255 16.44 8.85 -23.84
N ILE A 256 17.18 7.81 -23.49
CA ILE A 256 18.34 7.87 -22.58
C ILE A 256 19.61 7.62 -23.42
N ASP A 257 20.54 8.56 -23.38
CA ASP A 257 21.88 8.43 -23.98
C ASP A 257 22.88 8.13 -22.85
N THR A 258 23.21 6.85 -22.71
CA THR A 258 24.08 6.34 -21.64
C THR A 258 25.55 6.74 -21.85
N GLN A 259 25.98 6.95 -23.09
CA GLN A 259 27.36 7.32 -23.43
C GLN A 259 27.63 8.79 -23.11
N ASN A 260 26.70 9.66 -23.51
CA ASN A 260 26.81 11.11 -23.30
C ASN A 260 26.13 11.58 -22.00
N LYS A 261 25.67 10.64 -21.16
CA LYS A 261 24.98 10.87 -19.88
C LYS A 261 23.92 11.98 -19.95
N ASN A 262 22.99 11.85 -20.89
CA ASN A 262 21.85 12.76 -21.01
C ASN A 262 20.56 12.03 -21.36
N VAL A 263 19.45 12.69 -21.11
CA VAL A 263 18.13 12.28 -21.60
C VAL A 263 17.65 13.25 -22.65
N VAL A 264 16.78 12.79 -23.55
CA VAL A 264 16.16 13.62 -24.59
C VAL A 264 14.65 13.67 -24.34
N LEU A 265 14.10 14.89 -24.29
CA LEU A 265 12.67 15.13 -24.20
C LEU A 265 12.00 15.08 -25.58
N GLU A 266 10.67 15.01 -25.60
CA GLU A 266 9.89 14.96 -26.85
C GLU A 266 10.09 16.17 -27.77
N ASP A 267 10.38 17.35 -27.22
CA ASP A 267 10.74 18.58 -27.96
C ASP A 267 12.21 18.65 -28.38
N LYS A 268 12.94 17.53 -28.20
CA LYS A 268 14.38 17.38 -28.50
C LYS A 268 15.32 18.12 -27.55
N GLN A 269 14.83 18.75 -26.48
CA GLN A 269 15.70 19.26 -25.43
C GLN A 269 16.50 18.12 -24.80
N LYS A 270 17.79 18.37 -24.53
CA LYS A 270 18.69 17.44 -23.86
C LYS A 270 18.97 17.91 -22.44
N ILE A 271 18.97 16.97 -21.49
CA ILE A 271 19.28 17.23 -20.08
C ILE A 271 20.39 16.27 -19.66
N GLN A 272 21.54 16.80 -19.26
CA GLN A 272 22.67 16.05 -18.73
C GLN A 272 22.44 15.64 -17.27
N PHE A 273 23.01 14.50 -16.87
CA PHE A 273 22.94 14.01 -15.49
C PHE A 273 24.27 13.42 -15.02
N GLU A 274 24.51 13.46 -13.71
CA GLU A 274 25.61 12.70 -13.09
C GLU A 274 25.12 11.31 -12.64
N LYS A 275 23.95 11.27 -12.02
CA LYS A 275 23.20 10.08 -11.63
C LYS A 275 21.78 10.14 -12.19
N LEU A 276 21.30 9.02 -12.72
CA LEU A 276 19.93 8.89 -13.26
C LEU A 276 19.15 7.84 -12.49
N LEU A 277 17.89 8.15 -12.15
CA LEU A 277 16.94 7.19 -11.60
C LEU A 277 15.73 7.04 -12.52
N ILE A 278 15.44 5.80 -12.94
CA ILE A 278 14.28 5.45 -13.77
C ILE A 278 13.18 4.87 -12.88
N THR A 279 12.06 5.59 -12.75
CA THR A 279 10.87 5.21 -11.96
C THR A 279 9.58 5.24 -12.79
N THR A 280 9.65 4.80 -14.04
CA THR A 280 8.56 4.86 -15.03
C THR A 280 7.34 3.99 -14.67
N GLY A 281 7.44 3.14 -13.64
CA GLY A 281 6.34 2.34 -13.14
C GLY A 281 5.82 1.32 -14.16
N CYS A 282 4.51 1.25 -14.33
CA CYS A 282 3.83 0.31 -15.22
C CYS A 282 2.83 0.99 -16.15
N LYS A 283 2.49 0.29 -17.24
CA LYS A 283 1.40 0.61 -18.16
C LYS A 283 0.26 -0.40 -18.04
N PRO A 284 -1.01 0.02 -18.19
CA PRO A 284 -2.13 -0.93 -18.26
C PRO A 284 -2.00 -1.82 -19.50
N ILE A 285 -2.31 -3.10 -19.34
CA ILE A 285 -2.35 -4.03 -20.47
C ILE A 285 -3.68 -3.86 -21.19
N VAL A 286 -3.63 -3.40 -22.43
CA VAL A 286 -4.79 -3.31 -23.34
C VAL A 286 -4.60 -4.35 -24.45
N PRO A 287 -5.50 -5.34 -24.58
CA PRO A 287 -5.32 -6.40 -25.56
C PRO A 287 -5.53 -5.88 -26.99
N GLU A 288 -4.82 -6.45 -27.95
CA GLU A 288 -5.08 -6.24 -29.36
C GLU A 288 -6.42 -6.88 -29.76
N ILE A 289 -7.48 -6.07 -29.78
CA ILE A 289 -8.84 -6.53 -30.05
C ILE A 289 -9.60 -5.55 -30.94
N LYS A 290 -10.43 -6.08 -31.83
CA LYS A 290 -11.28 -5.26 -32.70
C LYS A 290 -12.23 -4.42 -31.84
N GLY A 291 -12.29 -3.12 -32.14
CA GLY A 291 -13.14 -2.15 -31.45
C GLY A 291 -12.50 -1.46 -30.25
N LYS A 292 -11.23 -1.75 -29.91
CA LYS A 292 -10.52 -1.10 -28.78
C LYS A 292 -10.43 0.44 -28.85
N GLY A 293 -10.60 1.02 -30.04
CA GLY A 293 -10.55 2.48 -30.27
C GLY A 293 -11.91 3.19 -30.26
N LEU A 294 -13.01 2.48 -29.94
CA LEU A 294 -14.33 3.12 -29.80
C LEU A 294 -14.36 4.02 -28.56
N HIS A 295 -15.20 5.07 -28.60
CA HIS A 295 -15.50 5.86 -27.41
C HIS A 295 -16.19 5.00 -26.34
N GLY A 296 -15.95 5.33 -25.06
CA GLY A 296 -16.48 4.58 -23.91
C GLY A 296 -15.60 3.43 -23.43
N ILE A 297 -14.35 3.36 -23.89
CA ILE A 297 -13.37 2.35 -23.48
C ILE A 297 -12.29 3.03 -22.65
N PHE A 298 -12.02 2.50 -21.46
CA PHE A 298 -11.10 3.10 -20.49
C PHE A 298 -10.15 2.07 -19.87
N THR A 299 -9.08 2.59 -19.29
CA THR A 299 -8.29 1.95 -18.22
C THR A 299 -8.50 2.75 -16.94
N VAL A 300 -7.96 2.30 -15.80
CA VAL A 300 -8.08 3.03 -14.54
C VAL A 300 -6.79 2.93 -13.71
N THR A 301 -5.73 3.52 -14.24
CA THR A 301 -4.38 3.45 -13.65
C THR A 301 -3.74 4.81 -13.43
N ALA A 302 -4.30 5.88 -13.99
CA ALA A 302 -3.90 7.27 -13.77
C ALA A 302 -5.04 8.11 -13.16
N TRP A 303 -4.70 9.25 -12.55
CA TRP A 303 -5.70 10.20 -12.04
C TRP A 303 -6.66 10.61 -13.15
N ASP A 304 -6.13 11.00 -14.30
CA ASP A 304 -6.91 11.46 -15.45
C ASP A 304 -7.87 10.40 -15.98
N ASP A 305 -7.57 9.12 -15.80
CA ASP A 305 -8.50 8.04 -16.15
C ASP A 305 -9.79 8.14 -15.33
N ALA A 306 -9.68 8.33 -14.01
CA ALA A 306 -10.85 8.48 -13.14
C ALA A 306 -11.68 9.72 -13.50
N VAL A 307 -11.03 10.84 -13.83
CA VAL A 307 -11.70 12.07 -14.27
C VAL A 307 -12.45 11.83 -15.59
N LYS A 308 -11.80 11.19 -16.57
CA LYS A 308 -12.38 10.86 -17.89
C LYS A 308 -13.57 9.92 -17.75
N ILE A 309 -13.45 8.87 -16.93
CA ILE A 309 -14.54 7.90 -16.68
C ILE A 309 -15.73 8.61 -16.06
N LYS A 310 -15.53 9.40 -15.00
CA LYS A 310 -16.62 10.11 -14.31
C LYS A 310 -17.34 11.07 -15.27
N LYS A 311 -16.58 11.87 -16.02
CA LYS A 311 -17.12 12.77 -17.05
C LYS A 311 -17.95 12.00 -18.08
N TYR A 312 -17.43 10.88 -18.57
CA TYR A 312 -18.13 10.04 -19.55
C TYR A 312 -19.44 9.46 -19.01
N ILE A 313 -19.46 9.00 -17.76
CA ILE A 313 -20.67 8.52 -17.08
C ILE A 313 -21.74 9.62 -17.05
N ASP A 314 -21.36 10.82 -16.62
CA ASP A 314 -22.28 11.95 -16.45
C ASP A 314 -22.84 12.46 -17.77
N GLU A 315 -22.01 12.57 -18.81
CA GLU A 315 -22.38 13.06 -20.14
C GLU A 315 -23.22 12.05 -20.93
N ASN A 316 -22.90 10.76 -20.83
CA ASN A 316 -23.52 9.71 -21.64
C ASN A 316 -24.61 8.93 -20.91
N LYS A 317 -24.88 9.25 -19.64
CA LYS A 317 -25.87 8.58 -18.78
C LYS A 317 -25.70 7.06 -18.82
N VAL A 318 -24.46 6.60 -18.59
CA VAL A 318 -24.07 5.19 -18.63
C VAL A 318 -25.02 4.36 -17.75
N LYS A 319 -25.59 3.29 -18.31
CA LYS A 319 -26.46 2.34 -17.59
C LYS A 319 -25.87 0.95 -17.50
N LYS A 320 -24.92 0.60 -18.37
CA LYS A 320 -24.28 -0.72 -18.41
C LYS A 320 -22.77 -0.57 -18.54
N ALA A 321 -22.05 -1.02 -17.53
CA ALA A 321 -20.59 -1.04 -17.52
C ALA A 321 -20.06 -2.48 -17.55
N VAL A 322 -19.10 -2.74 -18.43
CA VAL A 322 -18.37 -4.01 -18.49
C VAL A 322 -16.95 -3.80 -17.97
N ILE A 323 -16.54 -4.63 -17.02
CA ILE A 323 -15.18 -4.68 -16.49
C ILE A 323 -14.52 -5.94 -17.03
N ILE A 324 -13.42 -5.81 -17.77
CA ILE A 324 -12.64 -6.95 -18.26
C ILE A 324 -11.44 -7.13 -17.33
N GLY A 325 -11.46 -8.22 -16.57
CA GLY A 325 -10.48 -8.55 -15.53
C GLY A 325 -11.10 -8.52 -14.14
N GLY A 326 -11.12 -9.68 -13.47
CA GLY A 326 -11.53 -9.89 -12.09
C GLY A 326 -10.39 -9.80 -11.09
N GLY A 327 -9.30 -9.11 -11.43
CA GLY A 327 -8.19 -8.80 -10.52
C GLY A 327 -8.47 -7.56 -9.66
N LEU A 328 -7.52 -7.18 -8.80
CA LEU A 328 -7.67 -6.06 -7.86
C LEU A 328 -8.07 -4.74 -8.53
N ILE A 329 -7.45 -4.38 -9.66
CA ILE A 329 -7.78 -3.15 -10.41
C ILE A 329 -9.24 -3.18 -10.86
N GLY A 330 -9.69 -4.30 -11.43
CA GLY A 330 -11.05 -4.46 -11.93
C GLY A 330 -12.08 -4.41 -10.82
N LEU A 331 -11.84 -5.12 -9.71
CA LEU A 331 -12.75 -5.12 -8.57
C LEU A 331 -12.80 -3.78 -7.84
N LYS A 332 -11.69 -3.02 -7.77
CA LYS A 332 -11.72 -1.65 -7.26
C LYS A 332 -12.48 -0.71 -8.18
N ALA A 333 -12.36 -0.87 -9.49
CA ALA A 333 -13.19 -0.13 -10.44
C ALA A 333 -14.68 -0.46 -10.26
N THR A 334 -15.02 -1.75 -10.08
CA THR A 334 -16.39 -2.18 -9.75
C THR A 334 -16.90 -1.50 -8.49
N GLU A 335 -16.12 -1.49 -7.40
CA GLU A 335 -16.51 -0.80 -6.17
C GLU A 335 -16.68 0.71 -6.34
N SER A 336 -15.87 1.34 -7.18
CA SER A 336 -16.05 2.76 -7.52
C SER A 336 -17.41 3.00 -8.16
N LEU A 337 -17.82 2.15 -9.10
CA LEU A 337 -19.12 2.25 -9.76
C LEU A 337 -20.28 1.93 -8.80
N LEU A 338 -20.13 0.96 -7.90
CA LEU A 338 -21.11 0.70 -6.83
C LEU A 338 -21.27 1.92 -5.91
N ALA A 339 -20.17 2.56 -5.52
CA ALA A 339 -20.22 3.79 -4.71
C ALA A 339 -20.87 4.97 -5.45
N LEU A 340 -20.79 5.00 -6.78
CA LEU A 340 -21.57 5.97 -7.59
C LEU A 340 -23.06 5.62 -7.60
N ASN A 341 -23.43 4.34 -7.62
CA ASN A 341 -24.83 3.92 -7.51
C ASN A 341 -25.44 4.34 -6.17
N GLU A 342 -24.70 4.21 -5.07
CA GLU A 342 -25.09 4.72 -3.74
C GLU A 342 -25.36 6.24 -3.74
N LYS A 343 -24.78 6.97 -4.71
CA LYS A 343 -24.93 8.42 -4.88
C LYS A 343 -25.95 8.80 -5.96
N GLY A 344 -26.78 7.85 -6.40
CA GLY A 344 -27.89 8.10 -7.32
C GLY A 344 -27.62 7.78 -8.79
N GLN A 345 -26.45 7.23 -9.12
CA GLN A 345 -26.29 6.55 -10.41
C GLN A 345 -27.03 5.21 -10.41
N ASP A 346 -27.23 4.63 -11.58
CA ASP A 346 -27.88 3.34 -11.74
C ASP A 346 -27.18 2.60 -12.90
N ILE A 347 -26.02 2.05 -12.57
CA ILE A 347 -25.13 1.35 -13.50
C ILE A 347 -25.16 -0.14 -13.17
N LYS A 348 -25.59 -0.95 -14.14
CA LYS A 348 -25.47 -2.41 -14.10
C LYS A 348 -24.04 -2.80 -14.45
N ILE A 349 -23.38 -3.54 -13.57
CA ILE A 349 -21.96 -3.88 -13.71
C ILE A 349 -21.82 -5.37 -14.04
N THR A 350 -21.08 -5.68 -15.10
CA THR A 350 -20.71 -7.05 -15.48
C THR A 350 -19.20 -7.20 -15.49
N ILE A 351 -18.68 -8.10 -14.65
CA ILE A 351 -17.27 -8.48 -14.61
C ILE A 351 -17.06 -9.70 -15.50
N ILE A 352 -16.07 -9.63 -16.39
CA ILE A 352 -15.66 -10.74 -17.26
C ILE A 352 -14.25 -11.12 -16.86
N GLU A 353 -14.06 -12.37 -16.45
CA GLU A 353 -12.79 -12.93 -16.03
C GLU A 353 -12.42 -14.17 -16.86
N LEU A 354 -11.15 -14.26 -17.26
CA LEU A 354 -10.62 -15.37 -18.04
C LEU A 354 -10.47 -16.64 -17.18
N ALA A 355 -9.99 -16.49 -15.95
CA ALA A 355 -9.81 -17.57 -14.99
C ALA A 355 -11.14 -18.17 -14.53
N ASP A 356 -11.08 -19.26 -13.78
CA ASP A 356 -12.26 -19.94 -13.24
C ASP A 356 -12.95 -19.17 -12.10
N ARG A 357 -12.30 -18.13 -11.58
CA ARG A 357 -12.71 -17.29 -10.45
C ARG A 357 -12.07 -15.91 -10.53
N ILE A 358 -12.65 -14.92 -9.86
CA ILE A 358 -11.99 -13.62 -9.62
C ILE A 358 -10.80 -13.78 -8.67
N LEU A 359 -9.88 -12.81 -8.65
CA LEU A 359 -8.71 -12.78 -7.76
C LEU A 359 -7.84 -14.06 -7.80
N SER A 360 -7.85 -14.80 -8.90
CA SER A 360 -7.16 -16.10 -9.03
C SER A 360 -5.64 -16.03 -8.80
N ALA A 361 -5.01 -14.88 -9.03
CA ALA A 361 -3.59 -14.64 -8.76
C ALA A 361 -3.28 -14.26 -7.31
N THR A 362 -4.30 -14.02 -6.48
CA THR A 362 -4.17 -13.46 -5.13
C THR A 362 -4.81 -14.35 -4.07
N PHE A 363 -5.96 -14.95 -4.39
CA PHE A 363 -6.76 -15.77 -3.51
C PHE A 363 -6.92 -17.20 -4.05
N ASP A 364 -7.14 -18.12 -3.13
CA ASP A 364 -7.68 -19.43 -3.46
C ASP A 364 -9.18 -19.36 -3.78
N LYS A 365 -9.77 -20.52 -4.05
CA LYS A 365 -11.18 -20.65 -4.40
C LYS A 365 -12.12 -20.14 -3.31
N LYS A 366 -11.77 -20.35 -2.04
CA LYS A 366 -12.68 -20.07 -0.92
C LYS A 366 -12.75 -18.57 -0.64
N ALA A 367 -11.59 -17.92 -0.50
CA ALA A 367 -11.52 -16.47 -0.36
C ALA A 367 -12.12 -15.75 -1.58
N SER A 368 -11.91 -16.27 -2.80
CA SER A 368 -12.54 -15.71 -4.01
C SER A 368 -14.07 -15.83 -3.95
N GLY A 369 -14.60 -16.99 -3.55
CA GLY A 369 -16.04 -17.23 -3.43
C GLY A 369 -16.74 -16.25 -2.48
N ILE A 370 -16.14 -15.96 -1.32
CA ILE A 370 -16.67 -14.98 -0.36
C ILE A 370 -16.86 -13.61 -1.03
N ILE A 371 -15.88 -13.17 -1.82
CA ILE A 371 -15.95 -11.88 -2.52
C ILE A 371 -16.92 -11.93 -3.72
N GLU A 372 -17.00 -13.04 -4.43
CA GLU A 372 -17.98 -13.25 -5.50
C GLU A 372 -19.41 -13.13 -4.98
N ASP A 373 -19.71 -13.75 -3.84
CA ASP A 373 -21.02 -13.67 -3.20
C ASP A 373 -21.35 -12.25 -2.75
N ALA A 374 -20.38 -11.53 -2.17
CA ALA A 374 -20.53 -10.14 -1.78
C ALA A 374 -20.82 -9.23 -3.00
N LEU A 375 -20.10 -9.42 -4.11
CA LEU A 375 -20.32 -8.68 -5.35
C LEU A 375 -21.69 -8.97 -5.96
N ARG A 376 -22.12 -10.24 -5.99
CA ARG A 376 -23.44 -10.65 -6.48
C ARG A 376 -24.56 -10.08 -5.62
N LYS A 377 -24.40 -10.07 -4.29
CA LYS A 377 -25.35 -9.43 -3.35
C LYS A 377 -25.49 -7.93 -3.61
N ASN A 378 -24.43 -7.28 -4.09
CA ASN A 378 -24.44 -5.87 -4.53
C ASN A 378 -24.87 -5.70 -6.00
N GLY A 379 -25.50 -6.71 -6.62
CA GLY A 379 -26.10 -6.61 -7.95
C GLY A 379 -25.12 -6.73 -9.12
N CYS A 380 -23.88 -7.14 -8.89
CA CYS A 380 -22.91 -7.37 -9.97
C CYS A 380 -23.14 -8.73 -10.65
N ALA A 381 -23.02 -8.76 -11.97
CA ALA A 381 -22.91 -10.00 -12.73
C ALA A 381 -21.43 -10.40 -12.87
N ILE A 382 -21.11 -11.68 -12.68
CA ILE A 382 -19.75 -12.21 -12.80
C ILE A 382 -19.75 -13.35 -13.82
N LEU A 383 -18.92 -13.22 -14.84
CA LEU A 383 -18.72 -14.20 -15.90
C LEU A 383 -17.25 -14.65 -15.91
N THR A 384 -16.99 -15.77 -15.25
CA THR A 384 -15.67 -16.43 -15.25
C THR A 384 -15.53 -17.32 -16.50
N LYS A 385 -14.32 -17.85 -16.74
CA LYS A 385 -13.97 -18.68 -17.91
C LYS A 385 -14.41 -18.04 -19.23
N SER A 386 -14.39 -16.72 -19.29
CA SER A 386 -14.99 -15.96 -20.38
C SER A 386 -13.94 -15.06 -21.03
N THR A 387 -13.87 -15.09 -22.36
CA THR A 387 -12.92 -14.27 -23.14
C THR A 387 -13.69 -13.42 -24.13
N VAL A 388 -13.32 -12.14 -24.22
CA VAL A 388 -13.87 -11.22 -25.21
C VAL A 388 -13.24 -11.49 -26.58
N GLU A 389 -14.07 -11.57 -27.61
CA GLU A 389 -13.67 -11.72 -29.01
C GLU A 389 -13.58 -10.37 -29.72
N LYS A 390 -14.56 -9.49 -29.52
CA LYS A 390 -14.56 -8.12 -30.07
C LYS A 390 -15.43 -7.18 -29.26
N ILE A 391 -15.14 -5.90 -29.39
CA ILE A 391 -16.00 -4.81 -28.93
C ILE A 391 -16.71 -4.25 -30.16
N ALA A 392 -18.04 -4.12 -30.10
CA ALA A 392 -18.83 -3.67 -31.23
C ALA A 392 -19.57 -2.36 -30.92
N GLY A 393 -19.66 -1.53 -31.96
CA GLY A 393 -20.16 -0.17 -31.93
C GLY A 393 -19.79 0.55 -33.23
N THR A 394 -20.37 1.71 -33.48
CA THR A 394 -20.06 2.55 -34.64
C THR A 394 -19.08 3.66 -34.25
N LYS A 395 -19.51 4.58 -33.37
CA LYS A 395 -18.68 5.64 -32.79
C LYS A 395 -18.29 5.33 -31.35
N ALA A 396 -19.23 4.83 -30.57
CA ALA A 396 -19.05 4.41 -29.18
C ALA A 396 -19.42 2.94 -29.01
N ILE A 397 -18.94 2.34 -27.93
CA ILE A 397 -19.31 0.98 -27.54
C ILE A 397 -20.83 0.82 -27.42
N LYS A 398 -21.33 -0.33 -27.87
CA LYS A 398 -22.72 -0.79 -27.66
C LYS A 398 -22.79 -2.19 -27.09
N GLU A 399 -21.85 -3.05 -27.47
CA GLU A 399 -21.81 -4.42 -26.97
C GLU A 399 -20.38 -4.98 -26.93
N VAL A 400 -20.21 -5.94 -26.03
CA VAL A 400 -19.04 -6.81 -25.91
C VAL A 400 -19.45 -8.20 -26.37
N VAL A 401 -18.73 -8.75 -27.33
CA VAL A 401 -19.01 -10.10 -27.87
C VAL A 401 -17.96 -11.06 -27.32
N LEU A 402 -18.41 -12.11 -26.65
CA LEU A 402 -17.54 -13.17 -26.14
C LEU A 402 -17.19 -14.18 -27.23
N LYS A 403 -16.12 -14.96 -27.04
CA LYS A 403 -15.76 -16.09 -27.92
C LYS A 403 -16.88 -17.13 -28.06
N THR A 404 -17.72 -17.27 -27.03
CA THR A 404 -18.93 -18.11 -27.04
C THR A 404 -20.07 -17.52 -27.89
N LYS A 405 -19.84 -16.38 -28.56
CA LYS A 405 -20.83 -15.60 -29.32
C LYS A 405 -21.93 -14.94 -28.49
N LYS A 406 -21.92 -15.12 -27.16
CA LYS A 406 -22.76 -14.36 -26.24
C LYS A 406 -22.43 -12.86 -26.36
N LYS A 407 -23.48 -12.04 -26.47
CA LYS A 407 -23.39 -10.59 -26.53
C LYS A 407 -23.81 -9.97 -25.22
N ILE A 408 -23.04 -9.00 -24.74
CA ILE A 408 -23.29 -8.26 -23.50
C ILE A 408 -23.42 -6.78 -23.88
N GLN A 409 -24.58 -6.19 -23.62
CA GLN A 409 -24.80 -4.77 -23.88
C GLN A 409 -23.97 -3.92 -22.92
N ALA A 410 -23.31 -2.88 -23.43
CA ALA A 410 -22.40 -2.03 -22.66
C ALA A 410 -22.37 -0.62 -23.22
N ASP A 411 -22.51 0.38 -22.36
CA ASP A 411 -22.33 1.80 -22.68
C ASP A 411 -20.90 2.27 -22.36
N MET A 412 -20.22 1.50 -21.50
CA MET A 412 -18.84 1.73 -21.06
C MET A 412 -18.12 0.40 -20.83
N LEU A 413 -16.82 0.38 -21.09
CA LEU A 413 -15.93 -0.74 -20.79
C LEU A 413 -14.66 -0.25 -20.08
N ILE A 414 -14.22 -0.98 -19.07
CA ILE A 414 -12.92 -0.77 -18.42
C ILE A 414 -12.04 -2.01 -18.61
N PHE A 415 -10.86 -1.84 -19.20
CA PHE A 415 -9.82 -2.85 -19.22
C PHE A 415 -9.03 -2.83 -17.91
N ALA A 416 -9.00 -3.97 -17.23
CA ALA A 416 -8.33 -4.17 -15.96
C ALA A 416 -7.66 -5.56 -15.87
N ILE A 417 -7.03 -6.00 -16.96
CA ILE A 417 -6.40 -7.32 -17.10
C ILE A 417 -4.94 -7.37 -16.60
N GLY A 418 -4.54 -6.39 -15.78
CA GLY A 418 -3.19 -6.26 -15.25
C GLY A 418 -2.40 -5.11 -15.86
N VAL A 419 -1.15 -5.01 -15.42
CA VAL A 419 -0.19 -3.98 -15.85
C VAL A 419 1.14 -4.64 -16.23
N SER A 420 1.91 -3.99 -17.10
CA SER A 420 3.26 -4.41 -17.45
C SER A 420 4.27 -3.31 -17.13
N PRO A 421 5.47 -3.66 -16.63
CA PRO A 421 6.54 -2.68 -16.38
C PRO A 421 6.79 -1.78 -17.60
N ASP A 422 6.91 -0.48 -17.37
CA ASP A 422 7.23 0.47 -18.43
C ASP A 422 8.74 0.57 -18.64
N ILE A 423 9.25 -0.33 -19.45
CA ILE A 423 10.68 -0.42 -19.78
C ILE A 423 11.05 0.27 -21.10
N SER A 424 10.15 1.05 -21.71
CA SER A 424 10.38 1.52 -23.10
C SER A 424 11.68 2.32 -23.24
N LEU A 425 11.97 3.20 -22.27
CA LEU A 425 13.20 4.00 -22.25
C LEU A 425 14.46 3.14 -22.08
N ALA A 426 14.42 2.20 -21.14
CA ALA A 426 15.55 1.33 -20.84
C ALA A 426 15.84 0.36 -21.99
N LYS A 427 14.81 -0.14 -22.67
CA LYS A 427 14.93 -1.09 -23.77
C LYS A 427 15.63 -0.48 -25.00
N GLU A 428 15.42 0.82 -25.23
CA GLU A 428 16.06 1.56 -26.33
C GLU A 428 17.45 2.12 -25.93
N ALA A 429 17.75 2.20 -24.64
CA ALA A 429 19.02 2.69 -24.12
C ALA A 429 20.12 1.63 -24.28
N ILE A 430 21.25 2.04 -24.86
CA ILE A 430 22.39 1.14 -25.07
C ILE A 430 22.96 0.68 -23.73
N GLY A 431 22.98 -0.64 -23.51
CA GLY A 431 23.65 -1.31 -22.40
C GLY A 431 22.83 -1.48 -21.12
N ILE A 432 21.64 -0.89 -21.01
CA ILE A 432 20.73 -1.20 -19.90
C ILE A 432 20.08 -2.57 -20.14
N LYS A 433 20.30 -3.53 -19.25
CA LYS A 433 19.67 -4.85 -19.34
C LYS A 433 18.20 -4.77 -18.94
N THR A 434 17.35 -5.36 -19.77
CA THR A 434 15.91 -5.47 -19.52
C THR A 434 15.41 -6.89 -19.79
N ASN A 435 14.37 -7.31 -19.08
CA ASN A 435 13.63 -8.55 -19.32
C ASN A 435 12.12 -8.25 -19.32
N ARG A 436 11.34 -8.71 -18.33
CA ARG A 436 9.97 -8.22 -18.08
C ARG A 436 10.00 -6.82 -17.47
N GLY A 437 11.04 -6.50 -16.69
CA GLY A 437 11.35 -5.18 -16.11
C GLY A 437 12.81 -4.76 -16.37
N ILE A 438 13.23 -3.62 -15.84
CA ILE A 438 14.63 -3.15 -15.83
C ILE A 438 15.40 -3.96 -14.80
N VAL A 439 16.46 -4.66 -15.22
CA VAL A 439 17.26 -5.51 -14.33
C VAL A 439 18.16 -4.64 -13.45
N VAL A 440 18.04 -4.80 -12.13
CA VAL A 440 18.86 -4.09 -11.14
C VAL A 440 19.59 -5.06 -10.21
N ASP A 441 20.69 -4.60 -9.62
CA ASP A 441 21.38 -5.28 -8.53
C ASP A 441 20.73 -4.96 -7.17
N ASP A 442 21.30 -5.50 -6.09
CA ASP A 442 20.80 -5.27 -4.73
C ASP A 442 20.98 -3.81 -4.26
N HIS A 443 21.70 -2.95 -4.99
CA HIS A 443 21.81 -1.51 -4.71
C HIS A 443 20.84 -0.67 -5.57
N MET A 444 19.91 -1.34 -6.27
CA MET A 444 18.99 -0.75 -7.25
C MET A 444 19.69 -0.14 -8.48
N GLN A 445 20.97 -0.45 -8.70
CA GLN A 445 21.73 0.03 -9.85
C GLN A 445 21.46 -0.87 -11.05
N THR A 446 21.30 -0.27 -12.23
CA THR A 446 21.16 -1.00 -13.49
C THR A 446 22.52 -1.56 -13.95
N SER A 447 22.55 -2.18 -15.12
CA SER A 447 23.83 -2.62 -15.74
C SER A 447 24.77 -1.48 -16.15
N ILE A 448 24.33 -0.21 -16.05
CA ILE A 448 25.16 0.97 -16.31
C ILE A 448 25.46 1.68 -14.98
N PRO A 449 26.74 1.83 -14.58
CA PRO A 449 27.12 2.54 -13.37
C PRO A 449 26.57 3.98 -13.33
N GLY A 450 25.99 4.37 -12.19
CA GLY A 450 25.37 5.67 -12.03
C GLY A 450 23.94 5.80 -12.58
N ILE A 451 23.40 4.74 -13.18
CA ILE A 451 21.98 4.68 -13.58
C ILE A 451 21.28 3.62 -12.73
N TYR A 452 20.21 4.04 -12.06
CA TYR A 452 19.43 3.26 -11.11
C TYR A 452 17.98 3.09 -11.61
N SER A 453 17.27 2.10 -11.07
CA SER A 453 15.83 1.95 -11.30
C SER A 453 15.12 1.45 -10.05
N ALA A 454 13.90 1.93 -9.82
CA ALA A 454 13.11 1.58 -8.65
C ALA A 454 11.60 1.60 -8.97
N GLY A 455 10.84 0.87 -8.15
CA GLY A 455 9.39 0.73 -8.31
C GLY A 455 9.00 -0.29 -9.36
N ASP A 456 7.75 -0.21 -9.82
CA ASP A 456 7.13 -1.27 -10.60
C ASP A 456 7.79 -1.54 -11.97
N CYS A 457 8.67 -0.64 -12.43
CA CYS A 457 9.42 -0.81 -13.67
C CYS A 457 10.60 -1.78 -13.58
N CYS A 458 11.07 -2.14 -12.37
CA CYS A 458 12.28 -2.93 -12.17
C CYS A 458 12.03 -4.42 -11.88
N GLU A 459 13.03 -5.25 -12.19
CA GLU A 459 13.16 -6.63 -11.68
C GLU A 459 14.12 -6.63 -10.51
N ALA A 460 13.58 -6.83 -9.31
CA ALA A 460 14.36 -6.93 -8.09
C ALA A 460 14.06 -8.27 -7.39
N LYS A 461 14.85 -8.58 -6.36
CA LYS A 461 14.79 -9.86 -5.65
C LYS A 461 13.41 -10.12 -5.02
N ASP A 462 12.77 -11.20 -5.44
CA ASP A 462 11.68 -11.86 -4.70
C ASP A 462 12.29 -12.80 -3.67
N MET A 463 12.10 -12.52 -2.38
CA MET A 463 12.77 -13.27 -1.32
C MET A 463 12.18 -14.66 -1.04
N LEU A 464 10.97 -14.94 -1.52
CA LEU A 464 10.30 -16.23 -1.38
C LEU A 464 10.63 -17.16 -2.54
N LEU A 465 10.64 -16.62 -3.75
CA LEU A 465 10.97 -17.38 -4.96
C LEU A 465 12.48 -17.42 -5.25
N ASN A 466 13.26 -16.54 -4.63
CA ASN A 466 14.70 -16.35 -4.85
C ASN A 466 15.05 -16.10 -6.33
N ILE A 467 14.22 -15.30 -7.00
CA ILE A 467 14.40 -14.87 -8.39
C ILE A 467 14.21 -13.35 -8.47
N SER A 468 14.83 -12.71 -9.46
CA SER A 468 14.53 -11.32 -9.78
C SER A 468 13.27 -11.25 -10.65
N ARG A 469 12.29 -10.44 -10.24
CA ARG A 469 11.06 -10.22 -11.01
C ARG A 469 10.40 -8.88 -10.65
N PRO A 470 9.46 -8.38 -11.47
CA PRO A 470 8.63 -7.25 -11.08
C PRO A 470 7.67 -7.64 -9.94
N ILE A 471 7.61 -6.80 -8.90
CA ILE A 471 6.63 -6.86 -7.82
C ILE A 471 6.00 -5.47 -7.69
N ALA A 472 4.89 -5.28 -8.39
CA ALA A 472 4.21 -4.00 -8.53
C ALA A 472 3.31 -3.70 -7.32
N ILE A 473 3.93 -3.28 -6.20
CA ILE A 473 3.22 -2.91 -4.98
C ILE A 473 3.83 -1.66 -4.35
N TRP A 474 2.97 -0.84 -3.75
CA TRP A 474 3.37 0.44 -3.15
C TRP A 474 4.51 0.32 -2.11
N PRO A 475 4.47 -0.61 -1.13
CA PRO A 475 5.55 -0.71 -0.13
C PRO A 475 6.89 -1.10 -0.75
N ASN A 476 6.86 -1.85 -1.85
CA ASN A 476 8.08 -2.20 -2.57
C ASN A 476 8.66 -0.99 -3.30
N ALA A 477 7.80 -0.21 -3.99
CA ALA A 477 8.22 0.99 -4.68
C ALA A 477 8.84 2.04 -3.76
N THR A 478 8.26 2.26 -2.57
CA THR A 478 8.85 3.18 -1.58
C THR A 478 10.20 2.67 -1.09
N LYS A 479 10.31 1.40 -0.70
CA LYS A 479 11.58 0.85 -0.20
C LYS A 479 12.70 0.89 -1.25
N GLN A 480 12.39 0.51 -2.49
CA GLN A 480 13.35 0.58 -3.59
C GLN A 480 13.76 2.03 -3.89
N GLY A 481 12.82 2.98 -3.83
CA GLY A 481 13.11 4.40 -3.97
C GLY A 481 14.08 4.93 -2.91
N GLU A 482 13.83 4.60 -1.62
CA GLU A 482 14.72 4.95 -0.51
C GLU A 482 16.14 4.44 -0.74
N LEU A 483 16.28 3.16 -1.11
CA LEU A 483 17.56 2.51 -1.32
C LEU A 483 18.30 3.12 -2.52
N ALA A 484 17.60 3.32 -3.64
CA ALA A 484 18.18 3.96 -4.81
C ALA A 484 18.67 5.38 -4.50
N GLY A 485 17.86 6.20 -3.82
CA GLY A 485 18.24 7.55 -3.41
C GLY A 485 19.45 7.57 -2.46
N SER A 486 19.49 6.63 -1.51
CA SER A 486 20.63 6.48 -0.58
C SER A 486 21.92 6.13 -1.33
N ASN A 487 21.88 5.11 -2.20
CA ASN A 487 23.04 4.68 -2.98
C ASN A 487 23.49 5.73 -4.00
N MET A 488 22.56 6.49 -4.60
CA MET A 488 22.88 7.60 -5.50
C MET A 488 23.65 8.71 -4.79
N SER A 489 23.32 8.98 -3.53
CA SER A 489 23.91 10.02 -2.67
C SER A 489 25.10 9.54 -1.83
N GLY A 490 25.58 8.32 -2.07
CA GLY A 490 26.83 7.80 -1.49
C GLY A 490 26.69 7.00 -0.19
N VAL A 491 25.46 6.69 0.24
CA VAL A 491 25.21 5.80 1.39
C VAL A 491 24.88 4.40 0.89
N GLU A 492 25.78 3.44 1.15
CA GLU A 492 25.62 2.06 0.72
C GLU A 492 24.50 1.37 1.49
N LYS A 493 23.45 0.98 0.77
CA LYS A 493 22.34 0.16 1.29
C LYS A 493 21.99 -0.95 0.30
N SER A 494 21.73 -2.15 0.83
CA SER A 494 21.39 -3.33 0.05
C SER A 494 19.92 -3.75 0.22
N TYR A 495 19.26 -4.07 -0.89
CA TYR A 495 17.89 -4.55 -0.97
C TYR A 495 17.83 -6.05 -0.64
N LYS A 496 17.19 -6.36 0.50
CA LYS A 496 17.08 -7.74 0.99
C LYS A 496 16.05 -8.59 0.24
N GLY A 497 15.23 -7.96 -0.60
CA GLY A 497 14.13 -8.57 -1.31
C GLY A 497 12.77 -8.22 -0.73
N SER A 498 11.71 -8.50 -1.50
CA SER A 498 10.33 -8.39 -1.05
C SER A 498 9.50 -9.58 -1.53
N PHE A 499 8.21 -9.57 -1.21
CA PHE A 499 7.24 -10.51 -1.74
C PHE A 499 5.92 -9.79 -2.02
N ALA A 500 5.10 -10.38 -2.87
CA ALA A 500 3.79 -9.84 -3.18
C ALA A 500 2.90 -9.80 -1.94
N MET A 501 2.28 -8.66 -1.67
CA MET A 501 1.29 -8.51 -0.61
C MET A 501 0.23 -7.50 -1.03
N ASN A 502 -1.00 -7.72 -0.61
CA ASN A 502 -2.13 -6.85 -0.91
C ASN A 502 -2.98 -6.63 0.34
N SER A 503 -3.51 -5.42 0.46
CA SER A 503 -4.47 -5.05 1.49
C SER A 503 -5.58 -4.26 0.82
N VAL A 504 -6.79 -4.78 0.89
CA VAL A 504 -7.93 -4.21 0.17
C VAL A 504 -9.23 -4.50 0.91
N GLU A 505 -10.14 -3.53 0.90
CA GLU A 505 -11.53 -3.78 1.24
C GLU A 505 -12.34 -3.87 -0.05
N LEU A 506 -13.17 -4.91 -0.17
CA LEU A 506 -14.05 -5.16 -1.31
C LEU A 506 -15.47 -5.41 -0.78
N CYS A 507 -16.44 -4.60 -1.23
CA CYS A 507 -17.84 -4.69 -0.80
C CYS A 507 -18.00 -4.66 0.74
N GLY A 508 -17.18 -3.84 1.41
CA GLY A 508 -17.16 -3.73 2.87
C GLY A 508 -16.43 -4.86 3.61
N ILE A 509 -15.93 -5.88 2.89
CA ILE A 509 -15.17 -6.99 3.45
C ILE A 509 -13.67 -6.66 3.37
N PRO A 510 -13.00 -6.45 4.51
CA PRO A 510 -11.56 -6.24 4.56
C PRO A 510 -10.84 -7.54 4.23
N THR A 511 -9.79 -7.48 3.43
CA THR A 511 -9.02 -8.65 3.03
C THR A 511 -7.55 -8.32 2.89
N VAL A 512 -6.71 -9.29 3.22
CA VAL A 512 -5.27 -9.20 3.02
C VAL A 512 -4.72 -10.50 2.49
N SER A 513 -3.65 -10.40 1.72
CA SER A 513 -2.88 -11.54 1.23
C SER A 513 -1.40 -11.22 1.21
N ALA A 514 -0.57 -12.23 1.38
CA ALA A 514 0.87 -12.11 1.21
C ALA A 514 1.48 -13.43 0.75
N GLY A 515 2.55 -13.35 -0.04
CA GLY A 515 3.34 -14.49 -0.49
C GLY A 515 2.60 -15.42 -1.45
N ILE A 516 2.86 -16.72 -1.32
CA ILE A 516 2.30 -17.79 -2.16
C ILE A 516 1.02 -18.32 -1.50
N THR A 517 -0.12 -17.81 -1.94
CA THR A 517 -1.42 -18.04 -1.28
C THR A 517 -2.19 -19.27 -1.80
N ASP A 518 -1.95 -19.65 -3.05
CA ASP A 518 -2.51 -20.83 -3.70
C ASP A 518 -1.38 -21.64 -4.35
N PRO A 519 -0.59 -22.39 -3.55
CA PRO A 519 0.58 -23.11 -4.06
C PRO A 519 0.17 -24.26 -5.01
N PRO A 520 1.06 -24.69 -5.92
CA PRO A 520 0.84 -25.90 -6.71
C PRO A 520 0.56 -27.12 -5.82
N LYS A 521 -0.17 -28.11 -6.35
CA LYS A 521 -0.51 -29.36 -5.63
C LYS A 521 0.69 -30.30 -5.36
N GLU A 522 1.91 -29.82 -5.57
CA GLU A 522 3.13 -30.59 -5.35
C GLU A 522 3.35 -30.91 -3.86
N LYS A 523 4.15 -31.95 -3.59
CA LYS A 523 4.49 -32.35 -2.22
C LYS A 523 5.37 -31.28 -1.55
N GLY A 524 5.12 -31.00 -0.27
CA GLY A 524 5.96 -30.15 0.58
C GLY A 524 5.31 -28.86 1.08
N TYR A 525 4.08 -28.57 0.67
CA TYR A 525 3.27 -27.50 1.26
C TYR A 525 2.33 -28.06 2.32
N GLU A 526 2.24 -27.36 3.44
CA GLU A 526 1.25 -27.59 4.49
C GLU A 526 0.28 -26.41 4.48
N ILE A 527 -1.02 -26.70 4.50
CA ILE A 527 -2.08 -25.69 4.45
C ILE A 527 -2.81 -25.72 5.79
N MET A 528 -2.93 -24.56 6.42
CA MET A 528 -3.73 -24.38 7.63
C MET A 528 -4.86 -23.40 7.34
N GLU A 529 -6.08 -23.74 7.74
CA GLU A 529 -7.27 -22.94 7.49
C GLU A 529 -8.09 -22.80 8.77
N PHE A 530 -8.75 -21.66 8.93
CA PHE A 530 -9.66 -21.39 10.03
C PHE A 530 -10.88 -20.63 9.52
N GLU A 531 -12.04 -21.15 9.90
CA GLU A 531 -13.35 -20.52 9.80
C GLU A 531 -14.11 -20.74 11.10
N PRO A 532 -14.82 -19.71 11.58
CA PRO A 532 -15.73 -19.92 12.69
C PRO A 532 -16.84 -20.88 12.26
N PRO A 533 -17.28 -21.79 13.14
CA PRO A 533 -18.39 -22.69 12.83
C PRO A 533 -19.65 -21.90 12.49
N GLU A 534 -20.42 -22.39 11.51
CA GLU A 534 -21.75 -21.89 11.22
C GLU A 534 -22.63 -22.11 12.46
N THR A 535 -22.97 -21.04 13.17
CA THR A 535 -23.94 -21.10 14.27
C THR A 535 -25.34 -21.00 13.71
N GLU A 536 -26.30 -21.74 14.28
CA GLU A 536 -27.72 -21.70 13.90
C GLU A 536 -28.37 -20.30 14.01
N ASP A 537 -27.75 -19.40 14.79
CA ASP A 537 -28.11 -17.99 14.84
C ASP A 537 -27.75 -17.25 13.54
N LYS A 538 -28.69 -17.28 12.59
CA LYS A 538 -28.70 -16.48 11.35
C LYS A 538 -28.95 -14.99 11.63
N ALA A 539 -28.26 -14.41 12.59
CA ALA A 539 -28.23 -12.95 12.70
C ALA A 539 -27.62 -12.39 11.41
N GLU A 540 -28.36 -11.54 10.70
CA GLU A 540 -28.04 -10.98 9.36
C GLU A 540 -26.68 -10.24 9.24
N HIS A 541 -25.91 -10.15 10.34
CA HIS A 541 -24.76 -9.26 10.49
C HIS A 541 -23.50 -9.92 11.07
N LYS A 542 -23.39 -11.26 11.14
CA LYS A 542 -22.10 -11.86 11.54
C LYS A 542 -21.02 -11.61 10.47
N PRO A 543 -19.81 -11.16 10.87
CA PRO A 543 -18.73 -10.92 9.92
C PRO A 543 -18.25 -12.25 9.34
N VAL A 544 -18.13 -12.32 8.02
CA VAL A 544 -17.53 -13.46 7.32
C VAL A 544 -16.04 -13.49 7.66
N ILE A 545 -15.54 -14.57 8.27
CA ILE A 545 -14.13 -14.72 8.65
C ILE A 545 -13.56 -15.96 7.96
N TYR A 546 -12.45 -15.78 7.25
CA TYR A 546 -11.64 -16.87 6.71
C TYR A 546 -10.16 -16.53 6.86
N LYS A 547 -9.38 -17.45 7.43
CA LYS A 547 -7.93 -17.31 7.53
C LYS A 547 -7.26 -18.55 6.95
N LYS A 548 -6.23 -18.33 6.13
CA LYS A 548 -5.37 -19.38 5.58
C LYS A 548 -3.91 -19.02 5.73
N LEU A 549 -3.11 -20.02 6.05
CA LEU A 549 -1.65 -19.97 6.00
C LEU A 549 -1.14 -21.10 5.11
N VAL A 550 -0.10 -20.81 4.34
CA VAL A 550 0.65 -21.77 3.52
C VAL A 550 2.05 -21.86 4.09
N LEU A 551 2.46 -23.06 4.50
CA LEU A 551 3.76 -23.34 5.08
C LEU A 551 4.57 -24.24 4.15
N LYS A 552 5.89 -24.07 4.19
CA LYS A 552 6.87 -24.98 3.59
C LYS A 552 8.03 -25.13 4.57
N ASN A 553 8.37 -26.37 4.95
CA ASN A 553 9.40 -26.66 5.95
C ASN A 553 9.23 -25.88 7.27
N ASN A 554 7.99 -25.83 7.78
CA ASN A 554 7.62 -25.05 8.97
C ASN A 554 7.89 -23.53 8.88
N VAL A 555 8.04 -22.96 7.69
CA VAL A 555 8.10 -21.51 7.47
C VAL A 555 6.83 -21.08 6.73
N ILE A 556 6.21 -19.99 7.18
CA ILE A 556 5.06 -19.42 6.47
C ILE A 556 5.58 -18.77 5.18
N ILE A 557 5.02 -19.17 4.05
CA ILE A 557 5.35 -18.63 2.72
C ILE A 557 4.16 -17.94 2.06
N GLY A 558 2.96 -18.03 2.64
CA GLY A 558 1.82 -17.26 2.19
C GLY A 558 0.66 -17.25 3.18
N MET A 559 -0.22 -16.28 3.01
CA MET A 559 -1.40 -16.08 3.85
C MET A 559 -2.55 -15.41 3.11
N ILE A 560 -3.78 -15.71 3.51
CA ILE A 560 -5.00 -14.99 3.12
C ILE A 560 -5.85 -14.79 4.37
N PHE A 561 -6.20 -13.55 4.71
CA PHE A 561 -7.23 -13.25 5.72
C PHE A 561 -8.38 -12.45 5.10
N VAL A 562 -9.61 -12.86 5.40
CA VAL A 562 -10.86 -12.24 4.94
C VAL A 562 -11.72 -11.94 6.16
N GLY A 563 -12.25 -10.72 6.26
CA GLY A 563 -13.09 -10.23 7.35
C GLY A 563 -12.33 -9.81 8.60
N ASP A 564 -11.60 -10.74 9.22
CA ASP A 564 -10.69 -10.45 10.32
C ASP A 564 -9.23 -10.43 9.83
N ILE A 565 -8.71 -9.22 9.66
CA ILE A 565 -7.33 -8.95 9.23
C ILE A 565 -6.45 -8.42 10.37
N ALA A 566 -6.93 -8.51 11.62
CA ALA A 566 -6.16 -8.07 12.77
C ALA A 566 -4.81 -8.81 12.83
N ARG A 567 -3.78 -8.12 13.32
CA ARG A 567 -2.42 -8.68 13.52
C ARG A 567 -1.74 -9.25 12.27
N ALA A 568 -2.25 -8.98 11.06
CA ALA A 568 -1.66 -9.49 9.82
C ALA A 568 -0.17 -9.16 9.64
N GLY A 569 0.28 -8.01 10.17
CA GLY A 569 1.68 -7.62 10.15
C GLY A 569 2.65 -8.50 10.97
N ILE A 570 2.14 -9.27 11.94
CA ILE A 570 2.95 -10.29 12.62
C ILE A 570 3.34 -11.39 11.61
N TYR A 571 2.37 -11.87 10.83
CA TYR A 571 2.57 -12.95 9.86
C TYR A 571 3.47 -12.51 8.71
N THR A 572 3.31 -11.29 8.18
CA THR A 572 4.23 -10.78 7.16
C THR A 572 5.66 -10.62 7.69
N GLY A 573 5.82 -10.27 8.97
CA GLY A 573 7.11 -10.33 9.67
C GLY A 573 7.69 -11.75 9.69
N LEU A 574 6.91 -12.74 10.13
CA LEU A 574 7.34 -14.15 10.14
C LEU A 574 7.73 -14.67 8.75
N ILE A 575 6.98 -14.28 7.70
CA ILE A 575 7.29 -14.61 6.30
C ILE A 575 8.63 -13.98 5.88
N ARG A 576 8.79 -12.67 6.12
CA ARG A 576 9.99 -11.91 5.75
C ARG A 576 11.24 -12.48 6.43
N ASP A 577 11.12 -12.76 7.72
CA ASP A 577 12.24 -13.16 8.57
C ASP A 577 12.44 -14.69 8.55
N LYS A 578 11.64 -15.40 7.74
CA LYS A 578 11.71 -16.87 7.50
C LYS A 578 11.72 -17.67 8.81
N VAL A 579 10.91 -17.25 9.77
CA VAL A 579 10.87 -17.86 11.09
C VAL A 579 10.32 -19.27 11.01
N ASN A 580 11.01 -20.22 11.63
CA ASN A 580 10.49 -21.56 11.83
C ASN A 580 9.38 -21.52 12.89
N VAL A 581 8.15 -21.84 12.49
CA VAL A 581 6.95 -21.76 13.32
C VAL A 581 6.52 -23.11 13.91
N ALA A 582 7.37 -24.15 13.87
CA ALA A 582 7.04 -25.49 14.36
C ALA A 582 6.46 -25.47 15.79
N ASP A 583 7.12 -24.75 16.72
CA ASP A 583 6.73 -24.72 18.14
C ASP A 583 5.48 -23.89 18.45
N ILE A 584 5.07 -23.04 17.51
CA ILE A 584 3.92 -22.14 17.68
C ILE A 584 2.78 -22.46 16.71
N LYS A 585 2.92 -23.51 15.91
CA LYS A 585 2.04 -23.83 14.78
C LYS A 585 0.58 -23.93 15.20
N GLU A 586 0.28 -24.67 16.25
CA GLU A 586 -1.09 -24.86 16.75
C GLU A 586 -1.77 -23.56 17.20
N ASN A 587 -0.99 -22.50 17.48
CA ASN A 587 -1.53 -21.22 17.91
C ASN A 587 -1.75 -20.25 16.75
N LEU A 588 -1.16 -20.48 15.57
CA LEU A 588 -1.11 -19.50 14.47
C LEU A 588 -2.48 -19.02 13.99
N LEU A 589 -3.54 -19.80 14.15
CA LEU A 589 -4.90 -19.44 13.71
C LEU A 589 -5.88 -19.22 14.87
N LYS A 590 -5.42 -19.29 16.13
CA LYS A 590 -6.25 -18.99 17.29
C LYS A 590 -6.54 -17.50 17.37
N GLU A 591 -7.70 -17.15 17.91
CA GLU A 591 -8.14 -15.75 18.05
C GLU A 591 -7.19 -14.91 18.93
N ASP A 592 -6.59 -15.53 19.95
CA ASP A 592 -5.67 -14.89 20.87
C ASP A 592 -4.23 -14.78 20.34
N PHE A 593 -3.92 -15.34 19.16
CA PHE A 593 -2.58 -15.31 18.58
C PHE A 593 -2.03 -13.88 18.43
N GLY A 594 -0.96 -13.58 19.15
CA GLY A 594 -0.36 -12.24 19.21
C GLY A 594 1.16 -12.30 19.36
N LEU A 595 1.75 -11.17 19.75
CA LEU A 595 3.18 -11.10 19.97
C LEU A 595 3.60 -12.06 21.08
N ILE A 596 2.79 -12.22 22.13
CA ILE A 596 3.03 -13.12 23.27
C ILE A 596 3.14 -14.59 22.86
N SER A 597 2.54 -14.96 21.73
CA SER A 597 2.57 -16.31 21.20
C SER A 597 3.93 -16.65 20.58
N LEU A 598 4.76 -15.65 20.25
CA LEU A 598 6.07 -15.82 19.60
C LEU A 598 7.19 -16.18 20.59
N PRO A 599 8.26 -16.87 20.14
CA PRO A 599 9.41 -17.18 20.99
C PRO A 599 10.03 -15.93 21.64
N LYS A 600 10.46 -16.03 22.91
CA LYS A 600 11.02 -14.90 23.67
C LYS A 600 12.19 -14.22 22.94
N GLU A 601 13.09 -15.00 22.35
CA GLU A 601 14.25 -14.46 21.63
C GLU A 601 13.85 -13.70 20.36
N TYR A 602 12.82 -14.16 19.66
CA TYR A 602 12.26 -13.42 18.52
C TYR A 602 11.57 -12.13 18.98
N ARG A 603 10.79 -12.17 20.06
CA ARG A 603 10.20 -10.95 20.65
C ARG A 603 11.27 -9.95 21.07
N LYS A 604 12.34 -10.40 21.74
CA LYS A 604 13.48 -9.55 22.10
C LYS A 604 14.10 -8.92 20.88
N HIS A 605 14.42 -9.70 19.83
CA HIS A 605 14.97 -9.17 18.59
C HIS A 605 14.08 -8.06 17.98
N MET A 606 12.76 -8.27 17.94
CA MET A 606 11.80 -7.26 17.48
C MET A 606 11.76 -6.00 18.36
N VAL A 607 12.11 -6.11 19.65
CA VAL A 607 11.99 -5.04 20.66
C VAL A 607 13.32 -4.31 20.94
N SER A 608 14.46 -5.01 20.83
CA SER A 608 15.82 -4.53 21.16
C SER A 608 16.62 -4.02 19.96
N GLY A 609 16.22 -4.38 18.73
CA GLY A 609 16.82 -3.84 17.53
C GLY A 609 16.34 -2.40 17.26
N SER A 610 17.27 -1.53 16.85
CA SER A 610 17.00 -0.46 15.88
C SER A 610 16.09 -1.06 14.80
N GLY A 611 14.79 -0.79 14.89
CA GLY A 611 13.79 -1.51 14.12
C GLY A 611 14.17 -1.48 12.65
N ILE A 612 14.34 -2.66 12.06
CA ILE A 612 14.65 -2.91 10.64
C ILE A 612 16.15 -2.76 10.30
N GLU A 613 16.98 -3.66 10.83
CA GLU A 613 18.17 -4.14 10.12
C GLU A 613 18.37 -5.65 10.36
N VAL A 614 18.07 -6.45 9.32
CA VAL A 614 18.76 -7.71 8.99
C VAL A 614 18.92 -7.77 7.46
#